data_AF-A0A4W5PMI7-F1
#
_entry.id   AF-A0A4W5PMI7-F1
#
_cell.length_a   1.000
_cell.length_b   1.000
_cell.length_c   1.000
_cell.angle_alpha   90.00
_cell.angle_beta   90.00
_cell.angle_gamma   90.00
#
_symmetry.space_group_name_H-M   'P 1'
#
loop_
_entity.id
_entity.type
_entity.pdbx_description
1 polymer ?
#
loop_
_entity_poly.entity_id
_entity_poly.type
_entity_poly.pdbx_seq_one_letter_code
_entity_poly.pdbx_strand_id
1 'polypeptide(L)'
;MTEMLDTMMNEVPRMIVNIVQILPMESLREVQRPSIGCELQKRFCSCLVLPEDNSTDLKELIELNFEFQWRLEKLLESDRFFKEDFAVVLQPYLQHTQPPRLPVRSLTPTY
;
A
#
# COMPACT_ATOMS: atom_id res chain seq x y z
N MET A 1 9.02 9.91 -3.15
CA MET A 1 8.70 10.31 -1.76
C MET A 1 9.54 11.49 -1.33
N THR A 2 10.86 11.31 -1.29
CA THR A 2 11.82 12.32 -0.83
C THR A 2 11.70 13.68 -1.52
N GLU A 3 11.77 13.72 -2.84
CA GLU A 3 11.69 14.97 -3.63
C GLU A 3 10.37 15.73 -3.38
N MET A 4 9.25 15.01 -3.29
CA MET A 4 7.95 15.58 -2.96
C MET A 4 7.96 16.23 -1.56
N LEU A 5 8.50 15.53 -0.55
CA LEU A 5 8.58 16.06 0.81
C LEU A 5 9.54 17.24 0.92
N ASP A 6 10.70 17.18 0.27
CA ASP A 6 11.65 18.30 0.22
C ASP A 6 10.99 19.53 -0.40
N THR A 7 10.25 19.35 -1.50
CA THR A 7 9.52 20.44 -2.16
C THR A 7 8.45 21.03 -1.24
N MET A 8 7.63 20.18 -0.60
CA MET A 8 6.59 20.64 0.32
C MET A 8 7.17 21.40 1.52
N MET A 9 8.27 20.91 2.09
CA MET A 9 8.96 21.50 3.24
C MET A 9 9.56 22.88 2.93
N ASN A 10 10.03 23.08 1.69
CA ASN A 10 10.65 24.32 1.24
C ASN A 10 9.64 25.35 0.74
N GLU A 11 8.60 24.91 0.03
CA GLU A 11 7.69 25.81 -0.71
C GLU A 11 6.37 26.08 0.01
N VAL A 12 5.95 25.23 0.96
CA VAL A 12 4.64 25.35 1.62
C VAL A 12 4.82 25.61 3.13
N PRO A 13 4.54 26.83 3.61
CA PRO A 13 4.66 27.13 5.04
C PRO A 13 3.51 26.52 5.84
N ARG A 14 3.79 26.06 7.07
CA ARG A 14 2.79 25.52 8.02
C ARG A 14 2.00 24.33 7.46
N MET A 15 2.69 23.27 7.06
CA MET A 15 2.08 22.09 6.45
C MET A 15 2.26 20.84 7.31
N ILE A 16 1.20 20.02 7.37
CA ILE A 16 1.26 18.65 7.91
C ILE A 16 0.98 17.68 6.77
N VAL A 17 1.89 16.74 6.54
CA VAL A 17 1.78 15.71 5.50
C VAL A 17 1.52 14.37 6.17
N ASN A 18 0.34 13.78 5.93
CA ASN A 18 0.04 12.42 6.35
C ASN A 18 0.43 11.43 5.24
N ILE A 19 1.35 10.52 5.54
CA ILE A 19 1.76 9.46 4.62
C ILE A 19 1.13 8.15 5.08
N VAL A 20 0.24 7.60 4.26
CA VAL A 20 -0.37 6.30 4.52
C VAL A 20 0.57 5.20 4.03
N GLN A 21 0.91 4.28 4.92
CA GLN A 21 1.73 3.11 4.59
C GLN A 21 0.94 2.16 3.67
N ILE A 22 1.64 1.46 2.77
CA ILE A 22 0.99 0.47 1.89
C ILE A 22 0.63 -0.80 2.68
N LEU A 23 -0.45 -1.48 2.32
CA LEU A 23 -0.82 -2.79 2.89
C LEU A 23 0.01 -3.95 2.33
N PRO A 24 -0.04 -5.14 2.98
CA PRO A 24 0.39 -6.39 2.38
C PRO A 24 -0.40 -6.71 1.10
N MET A 25 0.23 -6.51 -0.06
CA MET A 25 -0.43 -6.55 -1.36
C MET A 25 -0.92 -7.95 -1.73
N GLU A 26 -0.27 -9.01 -1.23
CA GLU A 26 -0.65 -10.42 -1.51
C GLU A 26 -2.14 -10.68 -1.25
N SER A 27 -2.67 -10.14 -0.15
CA SER A 27 -4.07 -10.31 0.24
C SER A 27 -5.08 -9.76 -0.78
N LEU A 28 -4.66 -8.85 -1.67
CA LEU A 28 -5.51 -8.32 -2.74
C LEU A 28 -5.76 -9.35 -3.86
N ARG A 29 -4.98 -10.45 -3.93
CA ARG A 29 -5.20 -11.55 -4.88
C ARG A 29 -6.47 -12.35 -4.56
N GLU A 30 -6.94 -12.30 -3.32
CA GLU A 30 -8.21 -12.89 -2.88
C GLU A 30 -9.43 -12.11 -3.40
N VAL A 31 -9.25 -10.85 -3.81
CA VAL A 31 -10.34 -9.99 -4.27
C VAL A 31 -10.70 -10.32 -5.72
N GLN A 32 -11.43 -11.42 -5.89
CA GLN A 32 -11.88 -11.89 -7.19
C GLN A 32 -13.41 -11.75 -7.28
N ARG A 33 -13.87 -10.71 -7.96
CA ARG A 33 -15.28 -10.58 -8.37
C ARG A 33 -15.36 -10.49 -9.90
N PRO A 34 -16.39 -11.07 -10.54
CA PRO A 34 -16.63 -10.93 -11.98
C PRO A 34 -17.12 -9.50 -12.29
N SER A 35 -16.23 -8.53 -12.13
CA SER A 35 -16.49 -7.11 -12.33
C SER A 35 -15.39 -6.52 -13.20
N ILE A 36 -15.73 -5.48 -13.97
CA ILE A 36 -14.78 -4.75 -14.82
C ILE A 36 -13.59 -4.25 -14.00
N GLY A 37 -13.82 -3.82 -12.75
CA GLY A 37 -12.76 -3.36 -11.84
C GLY A 37 -11.71 -4.44 -11.55
N CYS A 38 -12.12 -5.67 -11.24
CA CYS A 38 -11.19 -6.78 -10.99
C CYS A 38 -10.48 -7.24 -12.26
N GLU A 39 -11.15 -7.20 -13.43
CA GLU A 39 -10.47 -7.50 -14.71
C GLU A 39 -9.42 -6.43 -15.05
N LEU A 40 -9.72 -5.16 -14.78
CA LEU A 40 -8.75 -4.07 -14.93
C LEU A 40 -7.58 -4.19 -13.94
N GLN A 41 -7.80 -4.74 -12.74
CA GLN A 41 -6.73 -4.99 -11.77
C GLN A 41 -5.66 -5.93 -12.35
N LYS A 42 -6.03 -6.96 -13.12
CA LYS A 42 -5.06 -7.83 -13.82
C LYS A 42 -4.16 -7.06 -14.79
N ARG A 43 -4.66 -5.95 -15.34
CA ARG A 43 -3.94 -5.11 -16.28
C ARG A 43 -3.05 -4.07 -15.58
N PHE A 44 -3.55 -3.43 -14.52
CA PHE A 44 -2.80 -2.39 -13.79
C PHE A 44 -1.83 -2.96 -12.74
N CYS A 45 -2.13 -4.14 -12.18
CA CYS A 45 -1.35 -4.81 -11.14
C CYS A 45 -0.97 -6.23 -11.59
N SER A 46 -0.49 -6.36 -12.83
CA SER A 46 -0.14 -7.65 -13.42
C SER A 46 0.91 -8.43 -12.61
N CYS A 47 1.89 -7.74 -12.03
CA CYS A 47 2.91 -8.33 -11.14
C CYS A 47 2.32 -9.00 -9.89
N LEU A 48 1.14 -8.58 -9.45
CA LEU A 48 0.49 -9.11 -8.26
C LEU A 48 -0.51 -10.22 -8.61
N VAL A 49 -1.28 -10.04 -9.67
CA VAL A 49 -2.44 -10.90 -9.96
C VAL A 49 -2.09 -12.09 -10.84
N LEU A 50 -1.16 -11.93 -11.79
CA LEU A 50 -0.83 -12.98 -12.76
C LEU A 50 0.07 -14.09 -12.23
N PRO A 51 1.08 -13.83 -11.36
CA PRO A 51 1.94 -14.90 -10.89
C PRO A 51 1.18 -16.00 -10.17
N GLU A 52 1.59 -17.24 -10.42
CA GLU A 52 1.06 -18.42 -9.75
C GLU A 52 1.43 -18.41 -8.26
N ASP A 53 0.63 -19.12 -7.46
CA ASP A 53 0.93 -19.33 -6.05
C ASP A 53 2.29 -20.02 -5.90
N ASN A 54 3.08 -19.59 -4.90
CA ASN A 54 4.44 -20.07 -4.63
C ASN A 54 5.49 -19.79 -5.72
N SER A 55 5.15 -19.06 -6.78
CA SER A 55 6.10 -18.62 -7.80
C SER A 55 7.19 -17.72 -7.20
N THR A 56 8.36 -17.71 -7.84
CA THR A 56 9.47 -16.83 -7.44
C THR A 56 9.06 -15.36 -7.57
N ASP A 57 8.37 -14.99 -8.64
CA ASP A 57 7.91 -13.63 -8.91
C ASP A 57 6.98 -13.12 -7.80
N LEU A 58 6.06 -13.96 -7.31
CA LEU A 58 5.17 -13.59 -6.21
C LEU A 58 5.94 -13.38 -4.90
N LYS A 59 6.92 -14.25 -4.60
CA LYS A 59 7.75 -14.12 -3.40
C LYS A 59 8.57 -12.84 -3.43
N GLU A 60 9.20 -12.53 -4.56
CA GLU A 60 9.94 -11.29 -4.75
C GLU A 60 9.06 -10.05 -4.54
N LEU A 61 7.83 -10.06 -5.09
CA LEU A 61 6.89 -8.97 -4.89
C LEU A 61 6.53 -8.77 -3.41
N ILE A 62 6.31 -9.86 -2.68
CA ILE A 62 6.00 -9.81 -1.24
C ILE A 62 7.18 -9.23 -0.46
N GLU A 63 8.41 -9.66 -0.75
CA GLU A 63 9.63 -9.13 -0.15
C GLU A 63 9.79 -7.63 -0.44
N LEU A 64 9.60 -7.21 -1.69
CA LEU A 64 9.64 -5.79 -2.09
C LEU A 64 8.59 -4.95 -1.37
N ASN A 65 7.39 -5.50 -1.16
CA ASN A 65 6.33 -4.81 -0.42
C ASN A 65 6.72 -4.55 1.04
N PHE A 66 7.30 -5.55 1.73
CA PHE A 66 7.81 -5.38 3.09
C PHE A 66 9.02 -4.45 3.15
N GLU A 67 9.94 -4.58 2.20
CA GLU A 67 11.12 -3.71 2.13
C GLU A 67 10.71 -2.25 1.92
N PHE A 68 9.71 -1.99 1.08
CA PHE A 68 9.17 -0.65 0.89
C PHE A 68 8.61 -0.07 2.19
N GLN A 69 7.82 -0.86 2.93
CA GLN A 69 7.26 -0.42 4.22
C GLN A 69 8.38 -0.01 5.18
N TRP A 70 9.38 -0.88 5.35
CA TRP A 70 10.51 -0.65 6.23
C TRP A 70 11.36 0.56 5.82
N ARG A 71 11.67 0.70 4.53
CA ARG A 71 12.44 1.85 4.03
C ARG A 71 11.69 3.16 4.19
N LEU A 72 10.36 3.16 4.00
CA LEU A 72 9.55 4.35 4.20
C LEU A 72 9.53 4.76 5.67
N GLU A 73 9.36 3.81 6.59
CA GLU A 73 9.48 4.05 8.04
C GLU A 73 10.82 4.67 8.39
N LYS A 74 11.93 4.05 7.95
CA LYS A 74 13.27 4.59 8.23
C LYS A 74 13.51 5.98 7.64
N LEU A 75 12.95 6.26 6.47
CA LEU A 75 13.03 7.58 5.86
C LEU A 75 12.31 8.64 6.70
N LEU A 76 11.10 8.35 7.18
CA LEU A 76 10.26 9.30 7.92
C LEU A 76 10.63 9.44 9.39
N GLU A 77 11.23 8.40 9.99
CA GLU A 77 11.83 8.45 11.33
C GLU A 77 13.14 9.26 11.37
N SER A 78 13.71 9.60 10.22
CA SER A 78 14.94 10.40 10.16
C SER A 78 14.66 11.88 10.41
N ASP A 79 15.68 12.61 10.89
CA ASP A 79 15.59 14.05 11.13
C ASP A 79 15.51 14.91 9.85
N ARG A 80 15.51 14.28 8.66
CA ARG A 80 15.52 14.98 7.37
C ARG A 80 14.33 15.91 7.19
N PHE A 81 13.15 15.51 7.65
CA PHE A 81 11.89 16.25 7.45
C PHE A 81 11.44 16.97 8.72
N PHE A 82 12.39 17.36 9.58
CA PHE A 82 12.13 18.09 10.81
C PHE A 82 12.32 19.61 10.61
N LYS A 83 11.25 20.39 10.80
CA LYS A 83 11.27 21.86 10.74
C LYS A 83 10.11 22.43 11.56
N GLU A 84 10.28 23.61 12.15
CA GLU A 84 9.32 24.18 13.11
C GLU A 84 7.89 24.35 12.56
N ASP A 85 7.75 24.61 11.26
CA ASP A 85 6.47 24.83 10.59
C ASP A 85 6.10 23.72 9.60
N PHE A 86 6.71 22.55 9.72
CA PHE A 86 6.45 21.42 8.83
C PHE A 86 6.51 20.09 9.58
N ALA A 87 5.50 19.24 9.41
CA ALA A 87 5.46 17.93 10.03
C ALA A 87 5.08 16.85 9.02
N VAL A 88 5.74 15.70 9.10
CA VAL A 88 5.37 14.50 8.36
C VAL A 88 4.95 13.44 9.36
N VAL A 89 3.78 12.85 9.15
CA VAL A 89 3.22 11.80 10.01
C VAL A 89 3.07 10.54 9.18
N LEU A 90 3.78 9.49 9.56
CA LEU A 90 3.51 8.16 9.06
C LEU A 90 2.22 7.62 9.70
N GLN A 91 1.31 7.14 8.86
CA GLN A 91 0.08 6.48 9.25
C GLN A 91 0.15 5.00 8.83
N PRO A 92 0.57 4.10 9.73
CA PRO A 92 0.75 2.67 9.44
C PRO A 92 -0.57 1.87 9.47
N TYR A 93 -1.72 2.52 9.24
CA TYR A 93 -3.04 1.88 9.39
C TYR A 93 -3.24 0.63 8.54
N LEU A 94 -2.56 0.57 7.39
CA LEU A 94 -2.70 -0.52 6.44
C LEU A 94 -1.61 -1.58 6.54
N GLN A 95 -0.54 -1.33 7.30
CA GLN A 95 0.66 -2.17 7.34
C GLN A 95 0.39 -3.63 7.69
N HIS A 96 -0.62 -3.88 8.54
CA HIS A 96 -1.05 -5.21 8.97
C HIS A 96 -2.53 -5.48 8.68
N THR A 97 -3.12 -4.73 7.74
CA THR A 97 -4.54 -4.82 7.43
C THR A 97 -4.79 -5.73 6.23
N GLN A 98 -5.85 -6.52 6.31
CA GLN A 98 -6.36 -7.32 5.19
C GLN A 98 -7.65 -6.71 4.63
N PRO A 99 -7.96 -6.93 3.35
CA PRO A 99 -9.24 -6.54 2.76
C PRO A 99 -10.42 -7.11 3.55
N PRO A 100 -11.51 -6.34 3.72
CA PRO A 100 -12.70 -6.84 4.41
C PRO A 100 -13.31 -8.01 3.64
N ARG A 101 -13.58 -9.12 4.34
CA ARG A 101 -14.24 -10.30 3.78
C ARG A 101 -15.74 -10.26 4.10
N LEU A 102 -16.57 -10.69 3.15
CA LEU A 102 -18.00 -10.87 3.42
C LEU A 102 -18.20 -12.01 4.44
N PRO A 103 -19.23 -11.93 5.30
CA PRO A 103 -19.60 -13.06 6.14
C PRO A 103 -19.91 -14.27 5.26
N VAL A 104 -19.46 -15.46 5.68
CA VAL A 104 -19.62 -16.74 4.94
C VAL A 104 -21.09 -17.03 4.56
N ARG A 105 -22.06 -16.52 5.33
CA ARG A 105 -23.51 -16.68 5.06
C ARG A 105 -24.05 -15.89 3.87
N SER A 106 -23.29 -14.97 3.30
CA SER A 106 -23.75 -14.09 2.20
C SER A 106 -23.57 -14.71 0.80
N LEU A 107 -22.93 -15.88 0.72
CA LEU A 107 -22.58 -16.55 -0.54
C LEU A 107 -23.58 -17.63 -0.96
N THR A 108 -24.82 -17.59 -0.47
CA THR A 108 -25.87 -18.43 -1.08
C THR A 108 -26.12 -17.93 -2.51
N PRO A 109 -25.85 -18.73 -3.54
CA PRO A 109 -26.29 -18.42 -4.88
C PRO A 109 -27.82 -18.42 -4.84
N THR A 110 -28.43 -17.29 -5.15
CA THR A 110 -29.85 -17.26 -5.50
C THR A 110 -29.95 -17.93 -6.87
N TYR A 111 -30.25 -19.23 -6.86
CA TYR A 111 -30.83 -19.93 -8.01
C TYR A 111 -32.34 -19.69 -8.01
#